data_AF-T1H4Q6-F1
#
_entry.id   AF-T1H4Q6-F1
#
_cell.length_a   1.000
_cell.length_b   1.000
_cell.length_c   1.000
_cell.angle_alpha   90.00
_cell.angle_beta   90.00
_cell.angle_gamma   90.00
#
_symmetry.space_group_name_H-M   'P 1'
#
loop_
_entity.id
_entity.type
_entity.pdbx_description
1 polymer ?
#
loop_
_entity_poly.entity_id
_entity_poly.type
_entity_poly.pdbx_seq_one_letter_code
_entity_poly.pdbx_strand_id
1 'polypeptide(L)'
;MLLLLVANLIILPVAISFFNDDLSTRWIAFNCLSDTIFLIDIVVNFRTGIMQQDNAEQVILDPKLIAKHYLKTWFFLDLISSIPLDYIFLIFN
;
A
#
# COMPACT_ATOMS: atom_id res chain seq x y z
N MET A 1 -7.38 5.03 -4.38
CA MET A 1 -6.15 5.13 -3.57
C MET A 1 -5.99 6.45 -2.83
N LEU A 2 -5.96 7.61 -3.50
CA LEU A 2 -5.63 8.90 -2.87
C LEU A 2 -6.44 9.21 -1.58
N LEU A 3 -7.76 9.06 -1.61
CA LEU A 3 -8.61 9.31 -0.43
C LEU A 3 -8.25 8.40 0.75
N LEU A 4 -7.95 7.12 0.48
CA LEU A 4 -7.56 6.13 1.47
C LEU A 4 -6.19 6.47 2.07
N LEU A 5 -5.23 6.90 1.24
CA LEU A 5 -3.91 7.37 1.71
C LEU A 5 -4.04 8.60 2.62
N VAL A 6 -4.80 9.61 2.19
CA VAL A 6 -5.01 10.83 2.98
C VAL A 6 -5.71 10.52 4.30
N ALA A 7 -6.73 9.65 4.28
CA ALA A 7 -7.40 9.22 5.49
C ALA A 7 -6.43 8.51 6.46
N ASN A 8 -5.68 7.52 6.00
CA ASN A 8 -4.71 6.80 6.84
C ASN A 8 -3.61 7.74 7.39
N LEU A 9 -3.10 8.64 6.56
CA LEU A 9 -2.05 9.60 6.95
C LEU A 9 -2.49 10.51 8.11
N ILE A 10 -3.77 10.86 8.18
CA ILE A 10 -4.33 11.70 9.25
C ILE A 10 -4.76 10.84 10.45
N ILE A 11 -5.42 9.72 10.21
CA ILE A 11 -6.06 8.91 11.26
C ILE A 11 -5.00 8.13 12.06
N LEU A 12 -4.01 7.51 11.40
CA LEU A 12 -3.02 6.65 12.08
C LEU A 12 -2.23 7.38 13.19
N PRO A 13 -1.63 8.57 12.97
CA PRO A 13 -0.89 9.27 14.03
C PRO A 13 -1.79 9.67 15.20
N VAL A 14 -3.03 10.09 14.92
CA VAL A 14 -4.01 10.44 15.95
C VAL A 14 -4.42 9.21 16.75
N ALA A 15 -4.67 8.09 16.08
CA ALA A 15 -5.01 6.82 16.70
C ALA A 15 -3.88 6.31 17.62
N ILE A 16 -2.64 6.28 17.12
CA ILE A 16 -1.48 5.81 17.88
C ILE A 16 -1.18 6.75 19.06
N SER A 17 -1.29 8.07 18.88
CA SER A 17 -0.95 9.02 19.96
C SER A 17 -2.03 9.13 21.04
N PHE A 18 -3.31 9.00 20.70
CA PHE A 18 -4.42 9.31 21.61
C PHE A 18 -5.27 8.09 21.99
N PHE A 19 -5.21 7.00 21.22
CA PHE A 19 -6.08 5.83 21.34
C PHE A 19 -5.27 4.52 21.41
N ASN A 20 -4.25 4.48 22.28
CA ASN A 20 -3.31 3.35 22.41
C ASN A 20 -3.94 1.96 22.69
N ASP A 21 -5.15 1.91 23.25
CA ASP A 21 -5.81 0.65 23.68
C ASP A 21 -7.13 0.36 22.95
N ASP A 22 -7.46 1.09 21.90
CA ASP A 22 -8.75 0.95 21.21
C ASP A 22 -8.71 -0.23 20.21
N LEU A 23 -8.59 -1.46 20.74
CA LEU A 23 -8.74 -2.73 20.01
C LEU A 23 -10.21 -3.00 19.62
N SER A 24 -11.00 -1.95 19.38
CA SER A 24 -12.36 -2.10 18.91
C SER A 24 -12.37 -2.91 17.63
N THR A 25 -13.28 -3.89 17.53
CA THR A 25 -13.45 -4.71 16.31
C THR A 25 -13.62 -3.84 15.07
N ARG A 26 -14.21 -2.65 15.20
CA ARG A 26 -14.36 -1.67 14.11
C ARG A 26 -13.03 -1.08 13.65
N TRP A 27 -12.14 -0.75 14.58
CA TRP A 27 -10.82 -0.21 14.27
C TRP A 27 -9.95 -1.24 13.56
N ILE A 28 -9.95 -2.47 14.07
CA ILE A 28 -9.22 -3.59 13.46
C ILE A 28 -9.76 -3.88 12.06
N ALA A 29 -11.08 -3.95 11.91
CA ALA A 29 -11.71 -4.17 10.60
C ALA A 29 -11.36 -3.06 9.60
N PHE A 30 -11.32 -1.79 10.04
CA PHE A 30 -10.96 -0.66 9.20
C PHE A 30 -9.52 -0.72 8.70
N ASN A 31 -8.54 -0.93 9.59
CA ASN A 31 -7.13 -1.05 9.22
C ASN A 31 -6.90 -2.26 8.31
N CYS A 32 -7.42 -3.44 8.69
CA CYS A 32 -7.27 -4.64 7.88
C CYS A 32 -7.87 -4.49 6.47
N LEU A 33 -9.03 -3.84 6.35
CA LEU A 33 -9.63 -3.54 5.05
C LEU A 33 -8.76 -2.56 4.24
N SER A 34 -8.27 -1.51 4.89
CA SER A 34 -7.39 -0.52 4.27
C SER A 34 -6.10 -1.16 3.73
N ASP A 35 -5.42 -1.97 4.55
CA ASP A 35 -4.21 -2.70 4.19
C ASP A 35 -4.45 -3.66 3.04
N THR A 36 -5.59 -4.35 3.04
CA THR A 36 -5.99 -5.25 1.93
C THR A 36 -6.13 -4.48 0.63
N ILE A 37 -6.70 -3.26 0.66
CA ILE A 37 -6.84 -2.43 -0.55
C ILE A 37 -5.46 -1.94 -1.02
N PHE A 38 -4.54 -1.60 -0.13
CA PHE A 38 -3.16 -1.26 -0.50
C PHE A 38 -2.41 -2.44 -1.14
N LEU A 39 -2.57 -3.66 -0.61
CA LEU A 39 -2.01 -4.87 -1.21
C LEU A 39 -2.58 -5.13 -2.62
N ILE A 40 -3.88 -4.89 -2.82
CA ILE A 40 -4.50 -5.01 -4.15
C ILE A 40 -3.89 -3.98 -5.11
N ASP A 41 -3.63 -2.75 -4.65
CA ASP A 41 -3.02 -1.71 -5.48
C ASP A 41 -1.63 -2.11 -5.98
N ILE A 42 -0.80 -2.74 -5.12
CA ILE A 42 0.49 -3.30 -5.53
C ILE A 42 0.32 -4.28 -6.70
N VAL A 43 -0.65 -5.20 -6.61
CA VAL A 43 -0.93 -6.18 -7.67
C VAL A 43 -1.38 -5.50 -8.96
N VAL A 44 -2.18 -4.44 -8.85
CA VAL A 44 -2.61 -3.63 -10.01
C VAL A 44 -1.42 -2.90 -10.63
N ASN A 45 -0.51 -2.35 -9.82
CA ASN A 45 0.70 -1.65 -10.30
C ASN A 45 1.64 -2.55 -11.11
N PHE A 46 1.65 -3.87 -10.87
CA PHE A 46 2.36 -4.82 -11.74
C PHE A 46 1.78 -4.94 -13.16
N ARG A 47 0.54 -4.49 -13.39
CA ARG A 47 -0.13 -4.50 -14.69
C ARG A 47 -0.32 -3.10 -15.29
N THR A 48 -0.04 -2.06 -14.53
CA THR A 48 -0.14 -0.67 -15.02
C THR A 48 1.01 -0.37 -15.98
N GLY A 49 0.67 0.05 -17.20
CA GLY A 49 1.65 0.39 -18.23
C GLY A 49 2.53 1.57 -17.83
N ILE A 50 3.80 1.51 -18.21
CA ILE A 50 4.79 2.56 -17.91
C ILE A 50 4.95 3.45 -19.14
N MET A 51 4.92 4.77 -18.95
CA MET A 51 5.23 5.73 -20.00
C MET A 51 6.74 5.90 -20.13
N GLN A 52 7.25 5.85 -21.36
CA GLN A 52 8.68 6.03 -21.61
C GLN A 52 9.05 7.51 -21.49
N GLN A 53 10.09 7.83 -20.69
CA GLN A 53 10.54 9.21 -20.47
C GLN A 53 10.97 9.93 -21.77
N ASP A 54 11.50 9.20 -22.74
CA ASP A 54 12.01 9.76 -24.01
C ASP A 54 10.94 9.88 -25.11
N ASN A 55 9.80 9.20 -24.97
CA ASN A 55 8.68 9.26 -25.92
C ASN A 55 7.37 9.02 -25.18
N ALA A 56 6.71 10.11 -24.76
CA ALA A 56 5.43 10.07 -24.05
C ALA A 56 4.30 9.39 -24.84
N GLU A 57 4.46 9.20 -26.16
CA GLU A 57 3.51 8.51 -27.03
C GLU A 57 3.64 6.97 -26.98
N GLN A 58 4.73 6.43 -26.40
CA GLN A 58 4.94 4.99 -26.30
C GLN A 58 4.68 4.48 -24.87
N VAL A 59 3.54 3.80 -24.70
CA VAL A 59 3.20 3.08 -23.46
C VAL A 59 3.72 1.66 -23.58
N ILE A 60 4.60 1.27 -22.64
CA ILE A 60 5.09 -0.10 -22.60
C ILE A 60 4.07 -0.97 -21.87
N LEU A 61 3.47 -1.90 -22.62
CA LEU A 61 2.45 -2.83 -22.13
C LEU A 61 3.01 -4.24 -21.87
N ASP A 62 4.32 -4.45 -22.02
CA ASP A 62 4.94 -5.75 -21.73
C ASP A 62 4.96 -5.99 -20.20
N PRO A 63 4.19 -6.97 -19.68
CA PRO A 63 4.09 -7.23 -18.26
C PRO A 63 5.43 -7.63 -17.62
N LYS A 64 6.35 -8.23 -18.38
CA LYS A 64 7.68 -8.60 -17.85
C LYS A 64 8.54 -7.36 -17.63
N LEU A 65 8.44 -6.37 -18.52
CA LEU A 65 9.19 -5.13 -18.40
C LEU A 65 8.61 -4.26 -17.28
N ILE A 66 7.28 -4.17 -17.20
CA ILE A 66 6.56 -3.47 -16.12
C ILE A 66 6.98 -4.04 -14.76
N ALA A 67 6.91 -5.37 -14.60
CA ALA A 67 7.29 -6.02 -13.35
C ALA A 67 8.75 -5.74 -12.97
N LYS A 68 9.70 -5.84 -13.91
CA LYS A 68 11.12 -5.55 -13.63
C LYS A 68 11.36 -4.10 -13.22
N HIS A 69 10.68 -3.15 -13.86
CA HIS A 69 10.82 -1.74 -13.53
C HIS A 69 10.20 -1.41 -12.18
N TYR A 70 8.99 -1.91 -11.91
CA TYR A 70 8.29 -1.71 -10.64
C TYR A 70 9.06 -2.32 -9.46
N LEU A 71 9.60 -3.54 -9.62
CA LEU A 71 10.46 -4.20 -8.62
C LEU A 71 11.73 -3.40 -8.27
N LYS A 72 12.28 -2.65 -9.23
CA LYS A 72 13.50 -1.85 -9.01
C LYS A 72 13.26 -0.48 -8.37
N THR A 73 12.01 0.01 -8.39
CA THR A 73 11.69 1.39 -8.04
C THR A 73 10.86 1.44 -6.76
N TRP A 74 9.55 1.20 -6.87
CA TRP A 74 8.57 1.50 -5.82
C TRP A 74 8.09 0.27 -5.06
N PHE A 75 8.21 -0.93 -5.63
CA PHE A 75 7.66 -2.16 -5.04
C PHE A 75 8.04 -2.37 -3.58
N PHE A 76 9.30 -2.21 -3.20
CA PHE A 76 9.74 -2.46 -1.82
C PHE A 76 9.14 -1.44 -0.84
N LEU A 77 8.99 -0.18 -1.26
CA LEU A 77 8.38 0.86 -0.44
C LEU A 77 6.89 0.57 -0.24
N ASP A 78 6.18 0.24 -1.32
CA ASP A 78 4.75 -0.10 -1.26
C ASP A 78 4.51 -1.37 -0.44
N LEU A 79 5.39 -2.37 -0.56
CA LEU A 79 5.29 -3.61 0.21
C LEU A 79 5.48 -3.36 1.71
N ILE A 80 6.51 -2.60 2.11
CA ILE A 80 6.76 -2.32 3.53
C ILE A 80 5.64 -1.45 4.12
N SER A 81 5.10 -0.50 3.36
CA SER A 81 4.02 0.38 3.84
C SER A 81 2.66 -0.31 3.93
N SER A 82 2.44 -1.38 3.16
CA SER A 82 1.17 -2.13 3.14
C SER A 82 1.14 -3.34 4.08
N ILE A 83 2.27 -3.67 4.74
CA ILE A 83 2.32 -4.81 5.65
C ILE A 83 1.74 -4.41 7.03
N PRO A 84 0.73 -5.14 7.54
CA PRO A 84 0.15 -4.94 8.87
C PRO A 84 1.10 -5.38 10.01
N LEU A 85 2.18 -4.63 10.25
CA LEU A 85 3.19 -5.00 11.25
C LEU A 85 2.61 -5.11 12.66
N ASP A 86 1.71 -4.22 13.05
CA ASP A 86 1.12 -4.18 14.39
C ASP A 86 0.38 -5.49 14.73
N TYR A 87 -0.32 -6.07 13.75
CA TYR A 87 -1.02 -7.35 13.90
C TYR A 87 -0.07 -8.53 13.90
N ILE A 88 0.99 -8.48 13.09
CA ILE A 88 2.04 -9.51 13.10
C ILE A 88 2.68 -9.56 14.50
N PHE A 89 3.06 -8.41 15.06
CA PHE A 89 3.62 -8.34 16.42
C PHE A 89 2.66 -8.86 17.49
N LEU A 90 1.36 -8.56 17.40
CA LEU A 90 0.34 -9.09 18.33
C LEU A 90 0.16 -10.62 18.28
N ILE A 91 0.40 -11.26 17.13
CA ILE A 91 0.28 -12.72 17.00
C ILE A 91 1.54 -13.42 17.55
N PHE A 92 2.72 -12.80 17.39
CA PHE A 92 3.99 -13.39 17.77
C PHE A 92 4.41 -13.14 19.23
N ASN A 93 3.73 -12.23 19.94
CA ASN A 93 3.99 -11.89 21.34
C ASN A 93 2.85 -12.35 22.25
#